data_AF-A0A1M6ADF6-F1
#
_entry.id   AF-A0A1M6ADF6-F1
#
_cell.length_a   1.000
_cell.length_b   1.000
_cell.length_c   1.000
_cell.angle_alpha   90.00
_cell.angle_beta   90.00
_cell.angle_gamma   90.00
#
_symmetry.space_group_name_H-M   'P 1'
#
loop_
_entity.id
_entity.type
_entity.pdbx_description
1 polymer ?
#
loop_
_entity_poly.entity_id
_entity_poly.type
_entity_poly.pdbx_seq_one_letter_code
_entity_poly.pdbx_strand_id
1 'polypeptide(L)' 'MLKNILKLEGAQALSKNEQKTIKGGLACGVDNNYCPAGTKCVTDCRYENLCRPISYVPC' A
#
# COMPACT_ATOMS: atom_id res chain seq x y z
N MET A 1 -5.99 -19.51 21.83
CA MET A 1 -5.14 -19.48 20.61
C MET A 1 -4.34 -18.18 20.54
N LEU A 2 -3.33 -18.04 21.41
CA LEU A 2 -2.47 -16.83 21.48
C LEU A 2 -0.97 -17.17 21.63
N LYS A 3 -0.65 -18.33 22.22
CA LYS A 3 0.73 -18.72 22.54
C LYS A 3 1.62 -18.92 21.29
N ASN A 4 1.05 -19.37 20.17
CA ASN A 4 1.81 -19.64 18.95
C ASN A 4 2.08 -18.36 18.13
N ILE A 5 1.16 -17.37 18.18
CA ILE A 5 1.37 -16.06 17.52
C ILE A 5 2.51 -15.29 18.19
N LEU A 6 2.64 -15.39 19.51
CA LEU A 6 3.70 -14.71 20.29
C LEU A 6 5.13 -15.18 19.96
N LYS A 7 5.29 -16.38 19.41
CA LYS A 7 6.61 -16.94 19.07
C LYS A 7 6.96 -16.87 17.58
N LEU A 8 6.05 -16.41 16.73
CA LEU A 8 6.20 -16.39 15.26
C LEU A 8 6.57 -17.74 14.63
N GLU A 9 6.47 -18.86 15.37
CA GLU A 9 6.79 -20.19 14.85
C GLU A 9 5.77 -20.56 13.76
N GLY A 10 6.23 -20.51 12.51
CA GLY A 10 5.40 -20.74 11.31
C GLY A 10 4.89 -19.48 10.59
N ALA A 11 5.12 -18.29 11.15
CA ALA A 11 4.81 -17.03 10.47
C ALA A 11 6.01 -16.61 9.61
N GLN A 12 5.87 -16.67 8.28
CA GLN A 12 6.91 -16.19 7.38
C GLN A 12 6.97 -14.66 7.42
N ALA A 13 8.14 -14.11 7.74
CA ALA A 13 8.37 -12.68 7.64
C ALA A 13 8.19 -12.25 6.17
N LEU A 14 7.25 -11.34 5.92
CA LEU A 14 7.01 -10.80 4.60
C LEU A 14 8.27 -10.12 4.08
N SER A 15 8.64 -10.41 2.84
CA SER A 15 9.69 -9.69 2.14
C SER A 15 9.33 -8.20 2.01
N LYS A 16 10.33 -7.35 1.77
CA LYS A 16 10.10 -5.91 1.53
C LYS A 16 9.10 -5.66 0.40
N ASN A 17 9.06 -6.53 -0.61
CA ASN A 17 8.11 -6.42 -1.72
C ASN A 17 6.69 -6.80 -1.30
N GLU A 18 6.52 -7.89 -0.54
CA GLU A 18 5.20 -8.28 -0.03
C GLU A 18 4.66 -7.26 0.98
N GLN A 19 5.53 -6.67 1.80
CA GLN A 19 5.15 -5.57 2.69
C GLN A 19 4.67 -4.34 1.91
N LYS A 20 5.30 -4.00 0.78
CA LYS A 20 4.84 -2.91 -0.10
C LYS A 20 3.47 -3.21 -0.73
N THR A 21 3.21 -4.47 -1.06
CA THR A 21 1.92 -4.92 -1.60
C THR A 21 0.81 -4.82 -0.55
N ILE A 22 1.09 -5.24 0.69
CA ILE A 22 0.10 -5.24 1.80
C ILE A 22 -0.13 -3.82 2.33
N LYS A 23 0.90 -2.97 2.37
CA LYS A 23 0.78 -1.58 2.86
C LYS A 23 0.24 -0.59 1.82
N GLY A 24 -0.15 -1.08 0.64
CA GLY A 24 -0.85 -0.27 -0.36
C GLY A 24 0.06 0.76 -1.03
N GLY A 25 0.79 0.36 -2.06
CA GLY A 25 1.35 1.29 -3.06
C GLY A 25 2.30 2.37 -2.52
N LEU A 26 2.58 3.36 -3.36
CA LEU A 26 3.34 4.55 -3.00
C LEU A 26 2.34 5.59 -2.48
N ALA A 27 2.54 6.13 -1.28
CA ALA A 27 1.72 7.23 -0.78
C ALA A 27 1.95 8.50 -1.61
N CYS A 28 0.91 9.31 -1.76
CA CYS A 28 1.04 10.62 -2.37
C CYS A 28 1.96 11.52 -1.53
N GLY A 29 2.67 12.44 -2.18
CA GLY A 29 3.39 13.49 -1.48
C GLY A 29 2.46 14.30 -0.58
N VAL A 30 2.83 14.49 0.69
CA VAL A 30 1.97 15.09 1.73
C VAL A 30 1.52 16.51 1.36
N ASP A 31 2.39 17.30 0.74
CA ASP A 31 2.14 18.74 0.50
C ASP A 31 1.61 19.04 -0.90
N ASN A 32 1.84 18.15 -1.87
CA ASN A 32 1.61 18.43 -3.29
C ASN A 32 0.92 17.28 -4.04
N ASN A 33 0.46 16.25 -3.32
CA ASN A 33 -0.10 15.02 -3.90
C ASN A 33 0.81 14.39 -4.97
N TYR A 34 2.13 14.58 -4.85
CA TYR A 34 3.06 14.13 -5.87
C TYR A 34 3.04 12.62 -6.02
N CYS A 35 3.03 12.20 -7.28
CA CYS A 35 3.21 10.82 -7.70
C CYS A 35 4.16 10.80 -8.91
N PRO A 36 4.96 9.73 -9.06
CA PRO A 36 5.87 9.59 -10.19
C PRO A 36 5.12 9.54 -11.53
N ALA A 37 5.81 9.89 -12.61
CA ALA A 37 5.23 9.93 -13.95
C ALA A 37 4.52 8.61 -14.32
N GLY A 38 3.35 8.72 -14.96
CA GLY A 38 2.50 7.57 -15.27
C GLY A 38 1.56 7.14 -14.14
N THR A 39 1.63 7.81 -12.99
CA THR A 39 0.71 7.60 -11.85
C THR A 39 0.05 8.90 -11.41
N LYS A 40 -1.10 8.79 -10.76
CA LYS A 40 -1.86 9.89 -10.17
C LYS A 40 -2.18 9.56 -8.72
N CYS A 41 -2.23 10.58 -7.87
CA CYS A 41 -2.75 10.42 -6.52
C CYS A 41 -4.25 10.17 -6.60
N VAL A 42 -4.74 9.16 -5.87
CA VAL A 42 -6.18 8.87 -5.81
C VAL A 42 -6.68 8.95 -4.37
N THR A 43 -7.93 9.38 -4.27
CA THR A 43 -8.67 9.58 -3.04
C THR A 43 -10.09 9.12 -3.30
N ASP A 44 -10.32 7.81 -3.20
CA ASP A 44 -11.63 7.19 -3.41
C ASP A 44 -11.95 6.12 -2.33
N CYS A 45 -13.08 5.44 -2.49
CA CYS A 45 -13.55 4.43 -1.53
C CYS A 45 -12.65 3.19 -1.39
N ARG A 46 -11.69 2.97 -2.31
CA ARG A 46 -10.77 1.81 -2.29
C ARG A 46 -9.35 2.19 -1.91
N TYR A 47 -8.88 3.34 -2.37
CA TYR A 47 -7.52 3.80 -2.14
C TYR A 47 -7.55 5.29 -1.79
N GLU A 48 -7.04 5.62 -0.61
CA GLU A 48 -6.94 6.99 -0.14
C GLU A 48 -5.47 7.38 -0.02
N ASN A 49 -5.10 8.52 -0.62
CA ASN A 49 -3.75 9.09 -0.56
C ASN A 49 -2.65 8.16 -1.12
N LEU A 50 -2.99 7.37 -2.14
CA LEU A 50 -2.05 6.47 -2.82
C LEU A 50 -1.89 6.81 -4.30
N CYS A 51 -0.66 6.70 -4.79
CA CYS A 51 -0.33 6.77 -6.21
C CYS A 51 -0.79 5.49 -6.92
N ARG A 52 -1.64 5.67 -7.94
CA ARG A 52 -2.16 4.60 -8.80
C ARG A 52 -1.90 4.93 -10.27
N PRO A 53 -1.89 3.95 -11.18
CA PRO A 53 -1.74 4.21 -12.61
C PRO A 53 -2.76 5.26 -13.11
N ILE A 54 -2.40 6.07 -14.11
CA ILE A 54 -3.32 7.07 -14.69
C ILE A 54 -4.63 6.42 -15.19
N SER A 55 -4.54 5.19 -15.69
CA SER A 55 -5.67 4.35 -16.13
C SER A 55 -6.58 3.87 -15.00
N TYR A 56 -6.23 4.11 -13.73
CA TYR A 56 -7.06 3.75 -12.59
C TYR A 56 -8.41 4.46 -12.67
N VAL A 57 -9.49 3.68 -12.62
CA VAL A 57 -10.87 4.15 -12.59
C VAL A 57 -11.33 4.18 -11.14
N PRO A 58 -11.72 5.35 -10.61
CA PRO A 58 -12.21 5.45 -9.24
C PRO A 58 -13.54 4.70 -9.07
N CYS A 59 -13.82 4.30 -7.83
CA CYS A 59 -15.20 4.17 -7.39
C CYS A 59 -15.76 5.55 -7.03
#